data_AF-A0A6M1YMR9-F1
#
_entry.id   AF-A0A6M1YMR9-F1
#
_cell.length_a   1.000
_cell.length_b   1.000
_cell.length_c   1.000
_cell.angle_alpha   90.00
_cell.angle_beta   90.00
_cell.angle_gamma   90.00
#
_symmetry.space_group_name_H-M   'P 1'
#
loop_
_entity.id
_entity.type
_entity.pdbx_description
1 polymer ?
#
loop_
_entity_poly.entity_id
_entity_poly.type
_entity_poly.pdbx_seq_one_letter_code
_entity_poly.pdbx_strand_id
1 'polypeptide(L)' 'MLNFRKLKQDFSSMLLQEGKALHDQKRVLSAKILRLDEDTIKFHAKVTGGYENTYESEIEIDRFESDTVHSNCDCRYR' A
#
# COMPACT_ATOMS: atom_id res chain seq x y z
N MET A 1 -5.91 -15.17 5.66
CA MET A 1 -4.46 -15.43 5.43
C MET A 1 -4.16 -15.06 3.98
N LEU A 2 -3.30 -14.07 3.71
CA LEU A 2 -3.00 -13.61 2.35
C LEU A 2 -2.28 -14.70 1.55
N ASN A 3 -2.89 -15.15 0.45
CA ASN A 3 -2.27 -16.15 -0.42
C ASN A 3 -1.41 -15.43 -1.47
N PHE A 4 -0.10 -15.45 -1.30
CA PHE A 4 0.86 -14.82 -2.20
C PHE A 4 0.78 -15.32 -3.66
N ARG A 5 0.27 -16.53 -3.90
CA ARG A 5 0.04 -17.04 -5.26
C ARG A 5 -1.18 -16.36 -5.90
N LYS A 6 -2.23 -16.09 -5.12
CA LYS A 6 -3.39 -15.32 -5.58
C LYS A 6 -3.06 -13.84 -5.80
N LEU A 7 -2.14 -13.27 -5.03
CA LEU A 7 -1.75 -11.87 -5.19
C LEU A 7 -1.21 -11.53 -6.60
N LYS A 8 -0.57 -12.49 -7.29
CA LYS A 8 -0.18 -12.30 -8.70
C LYS A 8 -1.33 -12.41 -9.71
N GLN A 9 -2.43 -13.02 -9.30
CA GLN A 9 -3.65 -13.20 -10.09
C GLN A 9 -4.65 -12.06 -9.83
N ASP A 10 -4.68 -11.54 -8.61
CA ASP A 10 -5.65 -10.53 -8.15
C ASP A 10 -5.22 -9.09 -8.50
N PHE A 11 -3.93 -8.85 -8.75
CA PHE A 11 -3.41 -7.53 -9.08
C PHE A 11 -2.77 -7.48 -10.47
N SER A 12 -2.91 -6.34 -11.16
CA SER A 12 -2.31 -6.14 -12.48
C SER A 12 -0.79 -6.27 -12.43
N SER A 13 -0.20 -6.81 -13.50
CA SER A 13 1.25 -6.98 -13.61
C SER A 13 2.01 -5.66 -13.47
N MET A 14 1.42 -4.56 -13.94
CA MET A 14 1.96 -3.21 -13.81
C MET A 14 2.06 -2.76 -12.34
N LEU A 15 0.98 -2.92 -11.56
CA LEU A 15 0.96 -2.55 -10.14
C LEU A 15 1.99 -3.37 -9.35
N LEU A 16 2.16 -4.66 -9.68
CA LEU A 16 3.17 -5.51 -9.06
C LEU A 16 4.60 -5.08 -9.42
N GLN A 17 4.85 -4.63 -10.65
CA GLN A 17 6.14 -4.08 -11.06
C GLN A 17 6.46 -2.76 -10.36
N GLU A 18 5.49 -1.85 -10.27
CA GLU A 18 5.63 -0.58 -9.55
C GLU A 18 5.91 -0.80 -8.06
N GLY A 19 5.12 -1.68 -7.41
CA GLY A 19 5.33 -2.04 -6.01
C GLY A 19 6.71 -2.67 -5.77
N LYS A 20 7.17 -3.53 -6.70
CA LYS A 20 8.53 -4.09 -6.63
C LYS A 20 9.60 -3.01 -6.76
N ALA A 21 9.45 -2.06 -7.69
CA ALA A 21 10.42 -0.98 -7.86
C ALA A 21 10.52 -0.10 -6.60
N LEU A 22 9.38 0.24 -5.98
CA LEU A 22 9.33 1.00 -4.72
C LEU A 22 9.99 0.23 -3.55
N HIS A 23 9.75 -1.08 -3.48
CA HIS A 23 10.39 -1.94 -2.50
C HIS A 23 11.91 -2.02 -2.69
N ASP A 24 12.38 -2.24 -3.93
CA ASP A 24 13.80 -2.34 -4.25
C ASP A 24 14.55 -1.01 -3.99
N GLN A 25 13.87 0.13 -4.18
CA GLN A 25 14.37 1.47 -3.84
C GLN A 25 14.31 1.79 -2.34
N LYS A 26 13.87 0.84 -1.50
CA LYS A 26 13.68 1.01 -0.04
C LYS A 26 12.79 2.20 0.30
N ARG A 27 11.79 2.48 -0.55
CA ARG A 27 10.87 3.61 -0.35
C ARG A 27 9.79 3.30 0.68
N VAL A 28 9.51 2.02 0.93
CA VAL A 28 8.61 1.56 1.99
C VAL A 28 9.46 1.13 3.19
N LEU A 29 9.37 1.88 4.29
CA LEU A 29 10.11 1.60 5.52
C LEU A 29 9.39 0.54 6.37
N SER A 30 8.06 0.62 6.43
CA SER A 30 7.23 -0.39 7.08
C SER A 30 5.82 -0.38 6.51
N ALA A 31 5.20 -1.55 6.42
CA ALA A 31 3.77 -1.70 6.18
C ALA A 31 3.22 -2.75 7.15
N LYS A 32 2.14 -2.41 7.86
CA LYS A 32 1.52 -3.27 8.87
C LYS A 32 0.02 -3.29 8.65
N ILE A 33 -0.54 -4.48 8.46
CA ILE A 33 -1.99 -4.67 8.39
C ILE A 33 -2.56 -4.39 9.79
N LEU A 34 -3.48 -3.42 9.88
CA LEU A 34 -4.21 -3.08 11.09
C LEU A 34 -5.50 -3.90 11.18
N ARG A 35 -6.19 -4.06 10.04
CA ARG A 35 -7.45 -4.79 9.94
C ARG A 35 -7.57 -5.46 8.58
N LEU A 36 -8.12 -6.66 8.56
CA LEU A 36 -8.39 -7.43 7.34
C LEU A 36 -9.78 -8.02 7.46
N ASP A 37 -10.72 -7.47 6.69
CA ASP A 37 -12.09 -7.97 6.57
C ASP A 37 -12.27 -8.70 5.23
N GLU A 38 -13.49 -9.16 4.96
CA GLU A 38 -13.82 -9.83 3.69
C GLU A 38 -13.64 -8.90 2.49
N ASP A 39 -14.13 -7.65 2.63
CA ASP A 39 -14.18 -6.67 1.55
C ASP A 39 -13.07 -5.62 1.61
N THR A 40 -12.61 -5.25 2.81
CA THR A 40 -11.58 -4.21 2.97
C THR A 40 -10.33 -4.70 3.68
N ILE A 41 -9.22 -4.01 3.42
CA ILE A 41 -7.97 -4.15 4.17
C ILE A 41 -7.48 -2.77 4.58
N LYS A 42 -7.26 -2.59 5.88
CA LYS A 42 -6.68 -1.38 6.45
C LYS A 42 -5.26 -1.66 6.90
N PHE A 43 -4.32 -0.84 6.46
CA PHE A 43 -2.92 -0.96 6.82
C PHE A 43 -2.32 0.40 7.16
N HIS A 44 -1.36 0.37 8.07
CA HIS A 44 -0.49 1.49 8.37
C HIS A 44 0.80 1.34 7.56
N ALA A 45 1.22 2.39 6.88
CA ALA A 45 2.44 2.42 6.10
C ALA A 45 3.30 3.62 6.48
N LYS A 46 4.61 3.38 6.55
CA LYS A 46 5.65 4.40 6.65
C LYS A 46 6.47 4.37 5.37
N VAL A 47 6.50 5.48 4.65
CA VAL A 47 7.17 5.61 3.35
C VAL A 47 8.13 6.79 3.35
N THR A 48 9.17 6.72 2.52
CA THR A 48 10.10 7.83 2.32
C THR A 48 9.57 8.80 1.26
N GLY A 49 9.60 10.09 1.58
CA GLY A 49 9.36 11.18 0.66
C GLY A 49 10.61 11.65 -0.09
N GLY A 50 10.49 12.83 -0.71
CA GLY A 50 11.65 13.61 -1.15
C GLY A 50 12.39 14.24 0.03
N TYR A 51 13.68 14.55 -0.19
CA TYR A 51 14.54 15.27 0.77
C TYR A 51 14.59 14.63 2.18
N GLU A 52 14.72 13.30 2.24
CA GLU A 52 14.84 12.51 3.49
C GLU A 52 13.61 12.56 4.44
N ASN A 53 12.50 13.17 4.02
CA ASN A 53 11.28 13.15 4.80
C ASN A 53 10.67 11.74 4.84
N THR A 54 9.98 11.42 5.92
CA THR A 54 9.20 10.18 6.05
C THR A 54 7.76 10.51 6.34
N TYR A 55 6.84 9.82 5.68
CA TYR A 55 5.41 9.97 5.85
C TYR A 55 4.82 8.70 6.43
N GLU A 56 3.94 8.86 7.41
CA GLU A 56 3.18 7.78 8.01
C GLU A 56 1.70 8.00 7.68
N SER A 57 1.03 6.95 7.22
CA SER A 57 -0.38 6.99 6.86
C SER A 57 -1.06 5.67 7.15
N GLU A 58 -2.34 5.74 7.44
CA GLU A 58 -3.28 4.62 7.43
C GLU A 58 -4.11 4.72 6.17
N ILE A 59 -4.08 3.64 5.40
CA ILE A 59 -4.80 3.50 4.14
C ILE A 59 -5.72 2.30 4.28
N GLU A 60 -6.96 2.49 3.87
CA GLU A 60 -7.96 1.44 3.72
C GLU A 60 -8.31 1.32 2.25
N ILE A 61 -8.23 0.09 1.74
CA ILE A 61 -8.53 -0.21 0.35
C ILE A 61 -9.62 -1.28 0.27
N ASP A 62 -10.42 -1.19 -0.80
CA ASP A 62 -11.31 -2.25 -1.23
C ASP A 62 -10.48 -3.38 -1.84
N ARG A 63 -10.76 -4.63 -1.45
CA ARG A 63 -9.98 -5.80 -1.85
C ARG A 63 -10.33 -6.33 -3.23
N PHE A 64 -11.49 -5.97 -3.78
CA PHE A 64 -11.96 -6.40 -5.08
C PHE A 64 -11.61 -5.37 -6.15
N GLU A 65 -11.91 -4.10 -5.89
CA GLU A 65 -11.64 -3.01 -6.83
C GLU A 65 -10.19 -2.50 -6.73
N SER A 66 -9.47 -2.85 -5.66
CA SER A 66 -8.12 -2.33 -5.37
C SER A 66 -8.07 -0.80 -5.25
N ASP A 67 -9.21 -0.18 -4.95
CA ASP A 67 -9.36 1.26 -4.83
C ASP A 67 -9.23 1.74 -3.38
N THR A 68 -8.75 2.98 -3.21
CA THR A 68 -8.63 3.59 -1.87
C THR A 68 -10.00 4.02 -1.37
N VAL A 69 -10.46 3.41 -0.29
CA VAL A 69 -11.71 3.77 0.39
C VAL A 69 -11.47 4.93 1.35
N HIS A 70 -10.35 4.89 2.09
CA HIS A 70 -9.97 5.94 3.02
C HIS A 70 -8.45 6.06 3.11
N SER A 71 -7.95 7.29 3.22
CA SER A 71 -6.54 7.58 3.47
C SER A 71 -6.42 8.83 4.33
N ASN A 72 -5.55 8.78 5.34
CA ASN A 72 -5.16 9.96 6.11
C ASN A 72 -3.79 10.52 5.66
N CYS A 73 -3.30 10.13 4.48
CA CYS A 73 -2.08 10.70 3.91
C CYS A 73 -2.32 12.18 3.61
N ASP A 74 -1.89 13.06 4.51
CA ASP A 74 -1.88 14.52 4.31
C ASP A 74 -0.77 14.97 3.34
N CYS A 75 -0.45 14.10 2.40
CA CYS A 75 0.56 14.23 1.39
C CYS A 75 0.07 15.31 0.41
N ARG A 76 0.37 16.57 0.74
CA ARG A 76 -0.03 17.73 -0.08
C ARG A 76 0.54 17.55 -1.47
N TYR A 77 -0.30 17.09 -2.39
CA TYR A 77 0.02 17.11 -3.81
C TYR A 77 0.17 18.58 -4.23
N ARG A 78 1.42 19.02 -4.41
CA ARG A 78 1.76 20.15 -5.26
C ARG A 78 3.16 19.99 -5.82
#